data_AF-A0A315SBB9-F1
#
_entry.id   AF-A0A315SBB9-F1
#
_cell.length_a   1.000
_cell.length_b   1.000
_cell.length_c   1.000
_cell.angle_alpha   90.00
_cell.angle_beta   90.00
_cell.angle_gamma   90.00
#
_symmetry.space_group_name_H-M   'P 1'
#
loop_
_entity.id
_entity.type
_entity.pdbx_description
1 polymer ?
#
loop_
_entity_poly.entity_id
_entity_poly.type
_entity_poly.pdbx_seq_one_letter_code
_entity_poly.pdbx_strand_id
1 'polypeptide(L)'
;MEYLPGRHLDYQKDLKAAAKVFAKIHKLDTAGTERLIREEKPLTAIWNECDSLLDSYFDSELGDSKIKKFLLKMKADLAEKKEQESELMSFFPEAIVNTEVNSNNFLINDKFDLAYLVDWEKPLVTTPLQDLSHFMVPTTTLWKSNFIFNQGEEEEFLHHYLKERKMDSRYHEVKAALKLFNQFSAMRGISWSAMAWVEYQTTEREIKNKDTFETMDSYLRLDFLEMLFPDLD
;
A
#
# COMPACT_ATOMS: atom_id res chain seq x y z
N MET A 1 0.80 -25.51 -6.10
CA MET A 1 1.25 -24.74 -4.93
C MET A 1 1.21 -25.65 -3.72
N GLU A 2 2.16 -25.50 -2.79
CA GLU A 2 2.16 -26.20 -1.51
C GLU A 2 1.18 -25.51 -0.53
N TYR A 3 0.56 -26.27 0.37
CA TYR A 3 -0.28 -25.71 1.43
C TYR A 3 0.58 -25.19 2.58
N LEU A 4 0.44 -23.91 2.91
CA LEU A 4 1.12 -23.28 4.05
C LEU A 4 0.14 -23.11 5.23
N PRO A 5 0.41 -23.72 6.40
CA PRO A 5 -0.45 -23.55 7.57
C PRO A 5 -0.22 -22.19 8.27
N GLY A 6 -1.30 -21.51 8.61
CA GLY A 6 -1.28 -20.29 9.42
C GLY A 6 -2.65 -19.58 9.46
N ARG A 7 -2.82 -18.68 10.43
CA ARG A 7 -3.94 -17.73 10.48
C ARG A 7 -3.56 -16.43 9.74
N HIS A 8 -4.54 -15.63 9.34
CA HIS A 8 -4.25 -14.29 8.83
C HIS A 8 -3.56 -13.42 9.89
N LEU A 9 -2.83 -12.41 9.41
CA LEU A 9 -2.14 -11.46 10.27
C LEU A 9 -3.14 -10.59 11.04
N ASP A 10 -2.86 -10.43 12.33
CA ASP A 10 -3.49 -9.47 13.23
C ASP A 10 -2.49 -8.34 13.49
N TYR A 11 -2.78 -7.16 12.94
CA TYR A 11 -1.92 -5.99 13.07
C TYR A 11 -1.61 -5.63 14.53
N GLN A 12 -2.47 -5.94 15.50
CA GLN A 12 -2.21 -5.63 16.91
C GLN A 12 -1.18 -6.57 17.55
N LYS A 13 -0.88 -7.72 16.94
CA LYS A 13 -0.05 -8.77 17.53
C LYS A 13 1.19 -9.10 16.71
N ASP A 14 1.10 -8.93 15.39
CA ASP A 14 2.03 -9.57 14.46
C ASP A 14 2.93 -8.59 13.69
N LEU A 15 2.99 -7.30 14.06
CA LEU A 15 3.84 -6.30 13.39
C LEU A 15 5.31 -6.76 13.30
N LYS A 16 5.84 -7.31 14.40
CA LYS A 16 7.19 -7.86 14.45
C LYS A 16 7.37 -9.04 13.49
N ALA A 17 6.37 -9.90 13.34
CA ALA A 17 6.42 -11.03 12.42
C ALA A 17 6.42 -10.56 10.96
N ALA A 18 5.51 -9.64 10.61
CA ALA A 18 5.48 -9.02 9.29
C ALA A 18 6.80 -8.30 8.95
N ALA A 19 7.32 -7.49 9.88
CA ALA A 19 8.59 -6.78 9.71
C ALA A 19 9.75 -7.74 9.38
N LYS A 20 9.83 -8.89 10.06
CA LYS A 20 10.82 -9.94 9.77
C LYS A 20 10.61 -10.58 8.39
N VAL A 21 9.37 -10.83 7.99
CA VAL A 21 9.06 -11.39 6.67
C VAL A 21 9.51 -10.43 5.58
N PHE A 22 9.11 -9.16 5.64
CA PHE A 22 9.57 -8.13 4.72
C PHE A 22 11.08 -8.02 4.68
N ALA A 23 11.74 -7.97 5.85
CA ALA A 23 13.18 -7.81 5.90
C ALA A 23 13.92 -8.99 5.26
N LYS A 24 13.42 -10.22 5.42
CA LYS A 24 13.97 -11.42 4.77
C LYS A 24 13.80 -11.37 3.26
N ILE A 25 12.60 -11.05 2.77
CA ILE A 25 12.30 -10.93 1.35
C ILE A 25 13.15 -9.82 0.71
N HIS A 26 13.13 -8.61 1.30
CA HIS A 26 13.82 -7.44 0.74
C HIS A 26 15.35 -7.52 0.84
N LYS A 27 15.89 -8.60 1.43
CA LYS A 27 17.32 -8.91 1.49
C LYS A 27 17.74 -9.96 0.46
N LEU A 28 16.78 -10.63 -0.20
CA LEU A 28 17.08 -11.56 -1.27
C LEU A 28 17.85 -10.85 -2.39
N ASP A 29 18.80 -11.57 -2.99
CA ASP A 29 19.51 -11.08 -4.16
C ASP A 29 18.53 -10.96 -5.34
N THR A 30 18.64 -9.85 -6.07
CA THR A 30 17.88 -9.63 -7.31
C THR A 30 18.54 -10.32 -8.51
N ALA A 31 19.68 -10.99 -8.35
CA ALA A 31 20.24 -11.86 -9.37
C ALA A 31 19.26 -13.00 -9.73
N GLY A 32 19.04 -13.25 -11.02
CA GLY A 32 18.10 -14.29 -11.47
C GLY A 32 16.64 -13.84 -11.53
N THR A 33 16.34 -12.56 -11.32
CA THR A 33 14.98 -12.01 -11.43
C THR A 33 14.72 -11.33 -12.77
N GLU A 34 15.39 -11.74 -13.85
CA GLU A 34 15.30 -11.10 -15.18
C GLU A 34 13.90 -11.20 -15.80
N ARG A 35 13.05 -12.09 -15.27
CA ARG A 35 11.65 -12.25 -15.67
C ARG A 35 10.68 -11.35 -14.90
N LEU A 36 11.12 -10.73 -13.80
CA LEU A 36 10.30 -9.79 -13.05
C LEU A 36 10.36 -8.42 -13.71
N ILE A 37 9.25 -7.69 -13.66
CA ILE A 37 9.22 -6.29 -14.06
C ILE A 37 10.09 -5.51 -13.08
N ARG A 38 11.00 -4.71 -13.63
CA ARG A 38 11.84 -3.78 -12.87
C ARG A 38 11.26 -2.39 -12.99
N GLU A 39 10.88 -1.80 -11.87
CA GLU A 39 10.26 -0.48 -11.79
C GLU A 39 11.23 0.50 -11.12
N GLU A 40 11.86 1.34 -11.94
CA GLU A 40 12.82 2.37 -11.50
C GLU A 40 12.12 3.65 -11.03
N LYS A 41 10.84 3.82 -11.39
CA LYS A 41 10.04 5.01 -11.10
C LYS A 41 8.68 4.65 -10.46
N PRO A 42 8.69 4.00 -9.27
CA PRO A 42 7.48 3.50 -8.61
C PRO A 42 6.41 4.57 -8.30
N LEU A 43 6.75 5.76 -7.81
CA LEU A 43 5.84 6.88 -7.59
C LEU A 43 5.20 7.35 -8.90
N THR A 44 5.99 7.47 -9.97
CA THR A 44 5.47 7.83 -11.30
C THR A 44 4.53 6.76 -11.82
N ALA A 45 4.89 5.48 -11.69
CA ALA A 45 4.07 4.36 -12.12
C ALA A 45 2.74 4.29 -11.34
N ILE A 46 2.78 4.41 -10.02
CA ILE A 46 1.58 4.47 -9.17
C ILE A 46 0.71 5.65 -9.57
N TRP A 47 1.28 6.85 -9.76
CA TRP A 47 0.49 8.01 -10.14
C TRP A 47 -0.22 7.82 -11.49
N ASN A 48 0.48 7.27 -12.50
CA ASN A 48 -0.12 7.01 -13.81
C ASN A 48 -1.26 5.97 -13.73
N GLU A 49 -1.08 4.89 -12.95
CA GLU A 49 -2.13 3.91 -12.68
C GLU A 49 -3.35 4.59 -12.03
N CYS A 50 -3.10 5.35 -10.96
CA CYS A 50 -4.13 6.05 -10.21
C CYS A 50 -4.88 7.08 -11.06
N ASP A 51 -4.16 7.77 -11.94
CA ASP A 51 -4.75 8.76 -12.84
C ASP A 51 -5.77 8.11 -13.77
N SER A 52 -5.36 7.05 -14.47
CA SER A 52 -6.24 6.31 -15.37
C SER A 52 -7.43 5.68 -14.66
N LEU A 53 -7.26 5.20 -13.41
CA LEU A 53 -8.37 4.64 -12.63
C LEU A 53 -9.42 5.69 -12.26
N LEU A 54 -8.98 6.92 -11.95
CA LEU A 54 -9.87 7.98 -11.50
C LEU A 54 -10.79 8.52 -12.60
N ASP A 55 -10.42 8.36 -13.88
CA ASP A 55 -11.27 8.76 -15.01
C ASP A 55 -12.68 8.16 -14.90
N SER A 56 -12.79 6.88 -14.48
CA SER A 56 -14.09 6.22 -14.26
C SER A 56 -14.98 6.96 -13.26
N TYR A 57 -14.41 7.49 -12.19
CA TYR A 57 -15.15 8.25 -11.18
C TYR A 57 -15.45 9.68 -11.64
N PHE A 58 -14.50 10.33 -12.32
CA PHE A 58 -14.68 11.69 -12.82
C PHE A 58 -15.74 11.77 -13.92
N ASP A 59 -15.79 10.80 -14.82
CA ASP A 59 -16.75 10.75 -15.93
C ASP A 59 -18.14 10.27 -15.49
N SER A 60 -18.23 9.58 -14.34
CA SER A 60 -19.50 9.07 -13.81
C SER A 60 -20.37 10.16 -13.21
N GLU A 61 -21.66 10.16 -13.55
CA GLU A 61 -22.68 11.03 -12.92
C GLU A 61 -22.92 10.68 -11.44
N LEU A 62 -22.52 9.48 -11.00
CA LEU A 62 -22.67 9.02 -9.62
C LEU A 62 -21.66 9.67 -8.66
N GLY A 63 -20.55 10.18 -9.18
CA GLY A 63 -19.47 10.71 -8.34
C GLY A 63 -19.86 12.03 -7.65
N ASP A 64 -19.62 12.14 -6.35
CA ASP A 64 -19.93 13.33 -5.57
C ASP A 64 -19.02 14.50 -5.96
N SER A 65 -19.62 15.67 -6.20
CA SER A 65 -18.89 16.87 -6.67
C SER A 65 -17.78 17.35 -5.73
N LYS A 66 -17.96 17.22 -4.41
CA LYS A 66 -16.95 17.61 -3.41
C LYS A 66 -15.81 16.60 -3.41
N ILE A 67 -16.13 15.32 -3.49
CA ILE A 67 -15.12 14.25 -3.60
C ILE A 67 -14.31 14.42 -4.89
N LYS A 68 -14.95 14.65 -6.04
CA LYS A 68 -14.25 14.94 -7.30
C LYS A 68 -13.28 16.12 -7.16
N LYS A 69 -13.72 17.21 -6.53
CA LYS A 69 -12.87 18.38 -6.28
C LYS A 69 -11.66 18.02 -5.40
N PHE A 70 -11.83 17.22 -4.36
CA PHE A 70 -10.74 16.75 -3.50
C PHE A 70 -9.75 15.88 -4.29
N LEU A 71 -10.24 14.90 -5.04
CA LEU A 71 -9.43 13.98 -5.84
C LEU A 71 -8.59 14.73 -6.91
N LEU A 72 -9.14 15.80 -7.49
CA LEU A 72 -8.39 16.67 -8.41
C LEU A 72 -7.24 17.40 -7.70
N LYS A 73 -7.45 17.92 -6.49
CA LYS A 73 -6.38 18.54 -5.69
C LYS A 73 -5.29 17.52 -5.34
N MET A 74 -5.70 16.32 -4.87
CA MET A 74 -4.80 15.22 -4.55
C MET A 74 -3.96 14.79 -5.75
N LYS A 75 -4.59 14.62 -6.92
CA LYS A 75 -3.89 14.28 -8.17
C LYS A 75 -2.86 15.34 -8.54
N ALA A 76 -3.21 16.63 -8.45
CA ALA A 76 -2.30 17.73 -8.78
C ALA A 76 -1.10 17.80 -7.83
N ASP A 77 -1.34 17.74 -6.52
CA ASP A 77 -0.28 17.75 -5.49
C ASP A 77 0.70 16.58 -5.67
N LEU A 78 0.19 15.36 -5.90
CA LEU A 78 1.06 14.19 -6.12
C LEU A 78 1.77 14.19 -7.47
N ALA A 79 1.23 14.89 -8.48
CA ALA A 79 1.90 15.07 -9.76
C ALA A 79 3.18 15.90 -9.62
N GLU A 80 3.21 16.88 -8.72
CA GLU A 80 4.41 17.68 -8.43
C GLU A 80 5.39 16.88 -7.55
N LYS A 81 4.87 16.19 -6.54
CA LYS A 81 5.71 15.46 -5.57
C LYS A 81 6.45 14.26 -6.15
N LYS A 82 5.90 13.59 -7.18
CA LYS A 82 6.58 12.45 -7.82
C LYS A 82 7.92 12.83 -8.46
N GLU A 83 8.16 14.11 -8.76
CA GLU A 83 9.44 14.57 -9.31
C GLU A 83 10.62 14.40 -8.33
N GLN A 84 10.36 14.21 -7.03
CA GLN A 84 11.38 13.91 -6.00
C GLN A 84 11.89 12.46 -6.04
N GLU A 85 11.26 11.61 -6.86
CA GLU A 85 11.53 10.18 -6.94
C GLU A 85 12.98 9.82 -7.25
N SER A 86 13.63 10.54 -8.17
CA SER A 86 14.99 10.19 -8.58
C SER A 86 16.00 10.34 -7.43
N GLU A 87 15.85 11.40 -6.62
CA GLU A 87 16.66 11.60 -5.42
C GLU A 87 16.37 10.48 -4.41
N LEU A 88 15.09 10.19 -4.17
CA LEU A 88 14.65 9.16 -3.24
C LEU A 88 15.21 7.77 -3.57
N MET A 89 15.14 7.37 -4.84
CA MET A 89 15.56 6.03 -5.28
C MET A 89 17.07 5.83 -5.16
N SER A 90 17.87 6.89 -5.23
CA SER A 90 19.33 6.80 -5.05
C SER A 90 19.75 6.31 -3.66
N PHE A 91 18.89 6.46 -2.65
CA PHE A 91 19.19 6.10 -1.27
C PHE A 91 18.78 4.67 -0.91
N PHE A 92 17.87 4.04 -1.65
CA PHE A 92 17.30 2.74 -1.28
C PHE A 92 17.64 1.69 -2.32
N PRO A 93 18.39 0.64 -1.95
CA PRO A 93 18.67 -0.43 -2.90
C PRO A 93 17.37 -1.13 -3.31
N GLU A 94 17.29 -1.52 -4.58
CA GLU A 94 16.19 -2.32 -5.08
C GLU A 94 16.10 -3.65 -4.34
N ALA A 95 14.88 -4.17 -4.31
CA ALA A 95 14.49 -5.40 -3.67
C ALA A 95 13.39 -6.06 -4.52
N ILE A 96 13.22 -7.36 -4.34
CA ILE A 96 12.00 -8.04 -4.76
C ILE A 96 10.89 -7.60 -3.80
N VAL A 97 9.79 -7.06 -4.33
CA VAL A 97 8.59 -6.66 -3.58
C VAL A 97 7.38 -7.45 -4.04
N ASN A 98 6.40 -7.64 -3.16
CA ASN A 98 5.20 -8.42 -3.42
C ASN A 98 4.09 -7.58 -4.08
N THR A 99 3.90 -6.35 -3.62
CA THR A 99 2.87 -5.38 -4.03
C THR A 99 1.42 -5.64 -3.60
N GLU A 100 1.07 -6.82 -3.07
CA GLU A 100 -0.27 -7.23 -2.62
C GLU A 100 -0.27 -7.55 -1.10
N VAL A 101 0.23 -6.63 -0.28
CA VAL A 101 0.64 -6.86 1.11
C VAL A 101 -0.46 -6.62 2.16
N ASN A 102 -1.71 -6.96 1.88
CA ASN A 102 -2.78 -6.86 2.88
C ASN A 102 -2.68 -7.98 3.93
N SER A 103 -3.34 -7.83 5.09
CA SER A 103 -3.25 -8.78 6.21
C SER A 103 -3.66 -10.22 5.88
N ASN A 104 -4.56 -10.42 4.91
CA ASN A 104 -5.02 -11.74 4.51
C ASN A 104 -3.94 -12.52 3.74
N ASN A 105 -3.01 -11.81 3.10
CA ASN A 105 -1.88 -12.40 2.37
C ASN A 105 -0.70 -12.75 3.28
N PHE A 106 -0.79 -12.45 4.58
CA PHE A 106 0.12 -12.98 5.59
C PHE A 106 -0.46 -14.22 6.27
N LEU A 107 0.37 -15.24 6.46
CA LEU A 107 0.04 -16.45 7.20
C LEU A 107 0.95 -16.57 8.42
N ILE A 108 0.39 -16.40 9.61
CA ILE A 108 1.08 -16.50 10.90
C ILE A 108 0.86 -17.89 11.49
N ASN A 109 1.96 -18.57 11.76
CA ASN A 109 1.97 -19.90 12.34
C ASN A 109 2.49 -19.84 13.79
N ASP A 110 1.58 -19.65 14.73
CA ASP A 110 1.91 -19.52 16.16
C ASP A 110 2.59 -20.78 16.73
N LYS A 111 2.31 -21.96 16.15
CA LYS A 111 2.86 -23.24 16.64
C LYS A 111 4.36 -23.35 16.38
N PHE A 112 4.84 -22.79 15.26
CA PHE A 112 6.23 -22.94 14.83
C PHE A 112 7.00 -21.61 14.82
N ASP A 113 6.40 -20.51 15.25
CA ASP A 113 6.96 -19.15 15.18
C ASP A 113 7.41 -18.81 13.74
N LEU A 114 6.58 -19.17 12.77
CA LEU A 114 6.80 -18.91 11.34
C LEU A 114 5.76 -17.93 10.82
N ALA A 115 6.17 -17.13 9.83
CA ALA A 115 5.28 -16.24 9.11
C ALA A 115 5.62 -16.29 7.62
N TYR A 116 4.60 -16.22 6.79
CA TYR A 116 4.70 -16.28 5.34
C TYR A 116 3.95 -15.10 4.73
N LEU A 117 4.49 -14.55 3.64
CA LEU A 117 3.75 -13.68 2.73
C LEU A 117 3.46 -14.51 1.46
N VAL A 118 2.17 -14.64 1.13
CA VAL A 118 1.69 -15.36 -0.05
C VAL A 118 1.23 -14.37 -1.11
N ASP A 119 0.54 -14.86 -2.14
CA ASP A 119 -0.01 -14.04 -3.22
C ASP A 119 1.07 -13.25 -4.00
N TRP A 120 1.90 -14.01 -4.72
CA TRP A 120 3.00 -13.50 -5.53
C TRP A 120 2.59 -13.34 -7.00
N GLU A 121 1.37 -12.87 -7.26
CA GLU A 121 0.86 -12.71 -8.63
C GLU A 121 1.48 -11.52 -9.36
N LYS A 122 1.86 -10.44 -8.64
CA LYS A 122 2.41 -9.20 -9.22
C LYS A 122 3.75 -8.73 -8.60
N PRO A 123 4.75 -9.61 -8.39
CA PRO A 123 6.02 -9.18 -7.85
C PRO A 123 6.77 -8.25 -8.80
N LEU A 124 7.47 -7.29 -8.21
CA LEU A 124 8.32 -6.34 -8.93
C LEU A 124 9.73 -6.34 -8.33
N VAL A 125 10.69 -5.85 -9.10
CA VAL A 125 11.98 -5.38 -8.58
C VAL A 125 11.92 -3.87 -8.51
N THR A 126 11.90 -3.32 -7.29
CA THR A 126 11.86 -1.87 -7.03
C THR A 126 12.29 -1.59 -5.58
N THR A 127 12.11 -0.37 -5.09
CA THR A 127 12.40 -0.04 -3.69
C THR A 127 11.52 -0.81 -2.68
N PRO A 128 12.08 -1.26 -1.55
CA PRO A 128 11.29 -1.87 -0.48
C PRO A 128 10.26 -0.92 0.14
N LEU A 129 10.41 0.40 -0.06
CA LEU A 129 9.47 1.40 0.45
C LEU A 129 8.04 1.19 -0.07
N GLN A 130 7.88 0.63 -1.27
CA GLN A 130 6.56 0.38 -1.84
C GLN A 130 5.76 -0.62 -1.00
N ASP A 131 6.35 -1.75 -0.63
CA ASP A 131 5.70 -2.76 0.21
C ASP A 131 5.50 -2.24 1.64
N LEU A 132 6.50 -1.56 2.22
CA LEU A 132 6.39 -1.00 3.57
C LEU A 132 5.26 0.04 3.67
N SER A 133 5.22 0.96 2.71
CA SER A 133 4.16 1.97 2.63
C SER A 133 2.79 1.32 2.41
N HIS A 134 2.68 0.42 1.43
CA HIS A 134 1.42 -0.25 1.13
C HIS A 134 0.89 -1.05 2.33
N PHE A 135 1.76 -1.68 3.12
CA PHE A 135 1.37 -2.40 4.34
C PHE A 135 0.82 -1.49 5.45
N MET A 136 1.32 -0.25 5.53
CA MET A 136 1.03 0.67 6.64
C MET A 136 -0.13 1.64 6.37
N VAL A 137 -0.44 1.93 5.10
CA VAL A 137 -1.46 2.95 4.79
C VAL A 137 -2.87 2.50 5.20
N PRO A 138 -3.73 3.44 5.69
CA PRO A 138 -5.08 3.10 6.13
C PRO A 138 -5.94 2.43 5.06
N THR A 139 -5.73 2.77 3.78
CA THR A 139 -6.45 2.16 2.66
C THR A 139 -6.21 0.65 2.53
N THR A 140 -5.11 0.14 3.09
CA THR A 140 -4.77 -1.28 3.11
C THR A 140 -5.06 -1.91 4.46
N THR A 141 -4.74 -1.22 5.57
CA THR A 141 -4.99 -1.78 6.91
C THR A 141 -6.48 -1.88 7.22
N LEU A 142 -7.31 -0.97 6.71
CA LEU A 142 -8.77 -1.05 6.84
C LEU A 142 -9.42 -2.04 5.87
N TRP A 143 -8.64 -2.61 4.94
CA TRP A 143 -9.13 -3.64 4.06
C TRP A 143 -9.32 -4.95 4.83
N LYS A 144 -10.58 -5.29 5.15
CA LYS A 144 -10.95 -6.48 5.95
C LYS A 144 -10.42 -6.48 7.38
N SER A 145 -10.03 -5.32 7.91
CA SER A 145 -9.67 -5.11 9.31
C SER A 145 -10.10 -3.71 9.76
N ASN A 146 -10.00 -3.40 11.06
CA ASN A 146 -10.33 -2.09 11.63
C ASN A 146 -9.09 -1.39 12.22
N PHE A 147 -7.91 -1.68 11.67
CA PHE A 147 -6.64 -1.19 12.18
C PHE A 147 -6.18 0.07 11.42
N ILE A 148 -5.65 1.04 12.16
CA ILE A 148 -4.93 2.20 11.63
C ILE A 148 -3.69 2.34 12.51
N PHE A 149 -2.51 2.40 11.88
CA PHE A 149 -1.25 2.61 12.61
C PHE A 149 -1.30 3.92 13.41
N ASN A 150 -0.97 3.83 14.69
CA ASN A 150 -0.51 4.99 15.45
C ASN A 150 1.00 5.16 15.33
N GLN A 151 1.53 6.30 15.81
CA GLN A 151 2.95 6.61 15.73
C GLN A 151 3.86 5.54 16.38
N GLY A 152 3.44 4.98 17.52
CA GLY A 152 4.19 3.96 18.24
C GLY A 152 4.23 2.62 17.50
N GLU A 153 3.12 2.23 16.87
CA GLU A 153 3.03 1.01 16.04
C GLU A 153 3.86 1.13 14.76
N GLU A 154 3.87 2.31 14.12
CA GLU A 154 4.72 2.60 12.97
C GLU A 154 6.21 2.52 13.38
N GLU A 155 6.55 3.13 14.51
CA GLU A 155 7.89 3.07 15.10
C GLU A 155 8.33 1.64 15.43
N GLU A 156 7.45 0.84 16.03
CA GLU A 156 7.72 -0.57 16.35
C GLU A 156 7.97 -1.39 15.07
N PHE A 157 7.08 -1.29 14.09
CA PHE A 157 7.18 -2.00 12.82
C PHE A 157 8.48 -1.65 12.10
N LEU A 158 8.77 -0.35 11.93
CA LEU A 158 9.98 0.11 11.25
C LEU A 158 11.25 -0.24 12.03
N HIS A 159 11.24 -0.16 13.36
CA HIS A 159 12.37 -0.58 14.18
C HIS A 159 12.69 -2.06 13.95
N HIS A 160 11.69 -2.94 14.00
CA HIS A 160 11.90 -4.36 13.75
C HIS A 160 12.38 -4.66 12.33
N TYR A 161 11.83 -3.98 11.33
CA TYR A 161 12.23 -4.15 9.94
C TYR A 161 13.70 -3.73 9.73
N LEU A 162 14.05 -2.52 10.17
CA LEU A 162 15.39 -1.97 9.96
C LEU A 162 16.46 -2.73 10.73
N LYS A 163 16.15 -3.18 11.95
CA LYS A 163 17.05 -4.02 12.74
C LYS A 163 17.40 -5.32 12.02
N GLU A 164 16.40 -5.99 11.46
CA GLU A 164 16.61 -7.23 10.70
C GLU A 164 17.40 -6.97 9.39
N ARG A 165 17.24 -5.79 8.79
CA ARG A 165 18.03 -5.31 7.64
C ARG A 165 19.42 -4.78 8.00
N LYS A 166 19.74 -4.60 9.29
CA LYS A 166 20.96 -3.90 9.78
C LYS A 166 21.06 -2.46 9.26
N MET A 167 19.93 -1.76 9.25
CA MET A 167 19.76 -0.39 8.74
C MET A 167 19.23 0.57 9.82
N ASP A 168 19.39 0.24 11.11
CA ASP A 168 18.88 1.04 12.23
C ASP A 168 19.33 2.51 12.18
N SER A 169 20.56 2.76 11.71
CA SER A 169 21.12 4.12 11.58
C SER A 169 20.43 4.97 10.51
N ARG A 170 19.60 4.38 9.66
CA ARG A 170 18.90 5.03 8.54
C ARG A 170 17.41 5.28 8.82
N TYR A 171 17.01 5.19 10.09
CA TYR A 171 15.61 5.29 10.49
C TYR A 171 14.95 6.59 10.02
N HIS A 172 15.64 7.72 10.17
CA HIS A 172 15.07 9.03 9.82
C HIS A 172 14.90 9.19 8.31
N GLU A 173 15.85 8.72 7.50
CA GLU A 173 15.76 8.76 6.04
C GLU A 173 14.64 7.86 5.54
N VAL A 174 14.51 6.65 6.09
CA VAL A 174 13.43 5.71 5.75
C VAL A 174 12.07 6.30 6.13
N LYS A 175 11.93 6.85 7.34
CA LYS A 175 10.67 7.46 7.80
C LYS A 175 10.26 8.66 6.93
N ALA A 176 11.23 9.53 6.59
CA ALA A 176 10.98 10.66 5.70
C ALA A 176 10.53 10.21 4.29
N ALA A 177 11.18 9.18 3.75
CA ALA A 177 10.82 8.59 2.47
C ALA A 177 9.42 7.97 2.48
N LEU A 178 9.08 7.26 3.56
CA LEU A 178 7.76 6.65 3.75
C LEU A 178 6.66 7.70 3.85
N LYS A 179 6.90 8.88 4.42
CA LYS A 179 5.91 9.97 4.42
C LYS A 179 5.43 10.30 3.01
N LEU A 180 6.35 10.33 2.03
CA LEU A 180 6.01 10.55 0.63
C LEU A 180 5.32 9.33 0.03
N PHE A 181 5.90 8.13 0.17
CA PHE A 181 5.32 6.89 -0.36
C PHE A 181 3.90 6.62 0.15
N ASN A 182 3.62 6.90 1.43
CA ASN A 182 2.31 6.70 2.04
C ASN A 182 1.23 7.49 1.30
N GLN A 183 1.54 8.69 0.80
CA GLN A 183 0.59 9.49 0.02
C GLN A 183 0.25 8.81 -1.32
N PHE A 184 1.22 8.22 -1.99
CA PHE A 184 1.00 7.49 -3.25
C PHE A 184 0.30 6.15 -3.02
N SER A 185 0.67 5.40 -1.98
CA SER A 185 -0.02 4.16 -1.63
C SER A 185 -1.47 4.40 -1.20
N ALA A 186 -1.74 5.49 -0.48
CA ALA A 186 -3.10 5.91 -0.15
C ALA A 186 -3.89 6.31 -1.41
N MET A 187 -3.29 7.10 -2.31
CA MET A 187 -3.88 7.45 -3.60
C MET A 187 -4.28 6.19 -4.38
N ARG A 188 -3.41 5.17 -4.41
CA ARG A 188 -3.68 3.88 -5.07
C ARG A 188 -4.93 3.20 -4.53
N GLY A 189 -5.05 3.11 -3.21
CA GLY A 189 -6.24 2.54 -2.57
C GLY A 189 -7.52 3.33 -2.85
N ILE A 190 -7.43 4.66 -2.85
CA ILE A 190 -8.56 5.56 -3.16
C ILE A 190 -8.97 5.43 -4.62
N SER A 191 -8.03 5.53 -5.57
CA SER A 191 -8.30 5.48 -7.01
C SER A 191 -8.93 4.16 -7.43
N TRP A 192 -8.41 3.04 -6.92
CA TRP A 192 -9.01 1.73 -7.15
C TRP A 192 -10.43 1.66 -6.56
N SER A 193 -10.63 2.16 -5.34
CA SER A 193 -11.95 2.16 -4.69
C SER A 193 -12.94 3.06 -5.42
N ALA A 194 -12.50 4.21 -5.95
CA ALA A 194 -13.32 5.12 -6.74
C ALA A 194 -13.84 4.45 -8.01
N MET A 195 -12.93 3.84 -8.78
CA MET A 195 -13.27 3.08 -9.99
C MET A 195 -14.21 1.92 -9.66
N ALA A 196 -13.85 1.08 -8.68
CA ALA A 196 -14.63 -0.10 -8.33
C ALA A 196 -16.00 0.27 -7.73
N TRP A 197 -16.11 1.38 -6.98
CA TRP A 197 -17.39 1.89 -6.47
C TRP A 197 -18.35 2.27 -7.60
N VAL A 198 -17.86 2.86 -8.70
CA VAL A 198 -18.67 3.11 -9.89
C VAL A 198 -19.07 1.79 -10.55
N GLU A 199 -18.13 0.88 -10.79
CA GLU A 199 -18.43 -0.42 -11.41
C GLU A 199 -19.48 -1.21 -10.63
N TYR A 200 -19.39 -1.23 -9.31
CA TYR A 200 -20.34 -1.93 -8.45
C TYR A 200 -21.77 -1.40 -8.57
N GLN A 201 -21.96 -0.17 -9.04
CA GLN A 201 -23.27 0.45 -9.20
C GLN A 201 -23.78 0.38 -10.63
N THR A 202 -22.89 0.40 -11.62
CA THR A 202 -23.27 0.42 -13.04
C THR A 202 -23.40 -0.99 -13.64
N THR A 203 -22.74 -1.99 -13.06
CA THR A 203 -22.81 -3.37 -13.55
C THR A 203 -23.89 -4.17 -12.83
N GLU A 204 -24.68 -4.93 -13.59
CA GLU A 204 -25.56 -5.99 -13.08
C GLU A 204 -24.69 -7.19 -12.62
N ARG A 205 -23.92 -7.01 -11.54
CA ARG A 205 -23.23 -8.13 -10.90
C ARG A 205 -24.26 -8.97 -10.15
N GLU A 206 -24.33 -10.26 -10.47
CA GLU A 206 -25.19 -11.24 -9.79
C GLU A 206 -24.84 -11.38 -8.30
N ILE A 207 -23.59 -11.09 -7.92
CA ILE A 207 -23.12 -11.15 -6.53
C ILE A 207 -22.33 -9.87 -6.23
N LYS A 208 -22.86 -9.03 -5.35
CA LYS A 208 -22.15 -7.87 -4.78
C LYS A 208 -21.73 -8.20 -3.36
N ASN A 209 -20.42 -8.16 -3.08
CA ASN A 209 -19.92 -8.28 -1.71
C ASN A 209 -20.19 -6.96 -0.97
N LYS A 210 -21.13 -6.99 -0.03
CA LYS A 210 -21.57 -5.81 0.73
C LYS A 210 -20.42 -5.19 1.53
N ASP A 211 -19.63 -6.00 2.23
CA ASP A 211 -18.52 -5.50 3.04
C ASP A 211 -17.48 -4.78 2.18
N THR A 212 -17.16 -5.33 1.00
CA THR A 212 -16.23 -4.69 0.06
C THR A 212 -16.78 -3.36 -0.44
N PHE A 213 -18.09 -3.28 -0.73
CA PHE A 213 -18.73 -2.02 -1.12
C PHE A 213 -18.68 -0.97 0.00
N GLU A 214 -18.99 -1.37 1.23
CA GLU A 214 -18.92 -0.47 2.40
C GLU A 214 -17.51 0.06 2.64
N THR A 215 -16.46 -0.77 2.46
CA THR A 215 -15.07 -0.30 2.56
C THR A 215 -14.76 0.75 1.47
N MET A 216 -15.10 0.47 0.21
CA MET A 216 -14.86 1.42 -0.89
C MET A 216 -15.61 2.73 -0.69
N ASP A 217 -16.88 2.66 -0.26
CA ASP A 217 -17.70 3.82 0.06
C ASP A 217 -17.08 4.66 1.19
N SER A 218 -16.57 3.99 2.23
CA SER A 218 -15.93 4.66 3.36
C SER A 218 -14.69 5.46 2.98
N TYR A 219 -13.97 5.03 1.93
CA TYR A 219 -12.77 5.71 1.42
C TYR A 219 -13.11 6.95 0.58
N LEU A 220 -14.35 7.05 0.10
CA LEU A 220 -14.87 8.18 -0.68
C LEU A 220 -15.66 9.17 0.20
N ARG A 221 -15.32 9.26 1.48
CA ARG A 221 -15.87 10.28 2.40
C ARG A 221 -14.84 11.37 2.64
N LEU A 222 -15.30 12.62 2.70
CA LEU A 222 -14.40 13.79 2.85
C LEU A 222 -13.55 13.69 4.12
N ASP A 223 -14.13 13.33 5.26
CA ASP A 223 -13.42 13.19 6.52
C ASP A 223 -12.27 12.17 6.44
N PHE A 224 -12.45 11.07 5.71
CA PHE A 224 -11.40 10.09 5.48
C PHE A 224 -10.32 10.60 4.53
N LEU A 225 -10.71 11.29 3.46
CA LEU A 225 -9.76 11.90 2.52
C LEU A 225 -8.92 13.00 3.19
N GLU A 226 -9.54 13.83 4.02
CA GLU A 226 -8.90 14.87 4.84
C GLU A 226 -7.95 14.25 5.88
N MET A 227 -8.32 13.12 6.49
CA MET A 227 -7.42 12.38 7.39
C MET A 227 -6.15 11.90 6.67
N LEU A 228 -6.27 11.45 5.41
CA LEU A 228 -5.15 10.96 4.61
C LEU A 228 -4.29 12.08 4.02
N PHE A 229 -4.92 13.21 3.67
CA PHE A 229 -4.28 14.36 3.03
C PHE A 229 -4.67 15.67 3.75
N PRO A 230 -4.21 15.87 5.00
CA PRO A 230 -4.63 16.99 5.83
C PRO A 230 -4.18 18.37 5.32
N ASP A 231 -3.24 18.40 4.36
CA ASP A 231 -2.72 19.62 3.76
C ASP A 231 -3.51 20.08 2.52
N LEU A 232 -4.59 19.35 2.13
CA LEU A 232 -5.36 19.60 0.90
C LEU A 232 -6.72 20.30 1.09
N ASP A 233 -7.08 20.66 2.32
CA ASP A 233 -8.35 21.36 2.63
C ASP A 233 -8.49 22.74 1.96
#